data_AF-A0AAZ1XYD1-F1
#
_entry.id   AF-A0AAZ1XYD1-F1
#
_cell.length_a   1.000
_cell.length_b   1.000
_cell.length_c   1.000
_cell.angle_alpha   90.00
_cell.angle_beta   90.00
_cell.angle_gamma   90.00
#
_symmetry.space_group_name_H-M   'P 1'
#
loop_
_entity.id
_entity.type
_entity.pdbx_description
1 polymer ?
#
loop_
_entity_poly.entity_id
_entity_poly.type
_entity_poly.pdbx_seq_one_letter_code
_entity_poly.pdbx_strand_id
1 'polypeptide(L)'
;MQPAAAKWYDRRDSVFIEFCVEDSKDVQVNFDKSKFSFSCVSGTDDIKHQNAVELFGEIDPKESKHRRTDRSVLCCLRKAEPGKSWPRLTKDKAKCNWLSVDFNNWKDWEDDSDEDLSSFDKFSEMMNSMGGDDLPDLDGADDEHESADSDDEST
;
A
#
# COMPACT_ATOMS: atom_id res chain seq x y z
N MET A 1 -10.73 22.77 20.47
CA MET A 1 -9.96 21.53 20.26
C MET A 1 -10.53 20.87 19.03
N GLN A 2 -9.72 20.58 18.04
CA GLN A 2 -10.16 20.07 16.73
C GLN A 2 -9.38 18.80 16.37
N PRO A 3 -9.90 17.91 15.52
CA PRO A 3 -9.10 16.81 15.02
C PRO A 3 -8.04 17.30 14.03
N ALA A 4 -6.83 16.76 14.12
CA ALA A 4 -5.83 16.90 13.07
C ALA A 4 -6.23 16.03 11.88
N ALA A 5 -6.01 16.53 10.67
CA ALA A 5 -6.10 15.70 9.47
C ALA A 5 -5.04 14.60 9.53
N ALA A 6 -5.42 13.38 9.14
CA ALA A 6 -4.53 12.24 9.15
C ALA A 6 -4.68 11.37 7.91
N LYS A 7 -3.57 10.73 7.56
CA LYS A 7 -3.51 9.70 6.52
C LYS A 7 -3.07 8.39 7.14
N TRP A 8 -3.55 7.27 6.61
CA TRP A 8 -3.16 5.95 7.10
C TRP A 8 -2.96 4.95 5.97
N TYR A 9 -2.12 3.96 6.23
CA TYR A 9 -1.90 2.80 5.39
C TYR A 9 -1.43 1.63 6.26
N ASP A 10 -1.45 0.42 5.74
CA ASP A 10 -0.92 -0.73 6.45
C ASP A 10 0.14 -1.51 5.64
N ARG A 11 0.77 -2.43 6.36
CA ARG A 11 1.73 -3.43 5.90
C ARG A 11 1.43 -4.74 6.61
N ARG A 12 2.14 -5.79 6.22
CA ARG A 12 2.04 -7.12 6.82
C ARG A 12 2.02 -7.09 8.36
N ASP A 13 2.95 -6.36 8.98
CA ASP A 13 3.13 -6.39 10.43
C ASP A 13 2.68 -5.13 11.17
N SER A 14 2.30 -4.07 10.45
CA SER A 14 2.12 -2.74 11.07
C SER A 14 1.10 -1.89 10.33
N VAL A 15 0.49 -0.96 11.08
CA VAL A 15 -0.38 0.10 10.57
C VAL A 15 0.30 1.43 10.83
N PHE A 16 0.25 2.34 9.86
CA PHE A 16 0.84 3.65 9.96
C PHE A 16 -0.25 4.72 9.93
N ILE A 17 -0.11 5.72 10.80
CA ILE A 17 -1.00 6.88 10.86
C ILE A 17 -0.13 8.13 10.91
N GLU A 18 -0.24 9.00 9.91
CA GLU A 18 0.45 10.29 9.88
C GLU A 18 -0.53 11.41 10.20
N PHE A 19 -0.29 12.14 11.28
CA PHE A 19 -1.01 13.37 11.62
C PHE A 19 -0.31 14.57 10.97
N CYS A 20 -1.02 15.25 10.06
CA CYS A 20 -0.52 16.38 9.29
C CYS A 20 -0.57 17.67 10.12
N VAL A 21 0.27 17.76 11.14
CA VAL A 21 0.38 18.92 12.03
C VAL A 21 1.81 19.46 11.99
N GLU A 22 1.98 20.59 11.33
CA GLU A 22 3.25 21.33 11.28
C GLU A 22 3.55 21.96 12.64
N ASP A 23 4.84 22.07 12.99
CA ASP A 23 5.34 22.71 14.21
C ASP A 23 4.65 22.23 15.51
N SER A 24 4.28 20.95 15.55
CA SER A 24 3.56 20.33 16.67
C SER A 24 4.36 20.28 18.00
N LYS A 25 3.85 20.91 19.05
CA LYS A 25 4.39 20.88 20.42
C LYS A 25 3.53 19.99 21.31
N ASP A 26 4.09 19.60 22.46
CA ASP A 26 3.39 18.80 23.48
C ASP A 26 2.70 17.55 22.91
N VAL A 27 3.40 16.86 22.01
CA VAL A 27 2.89 15.64 21.36
C VAL A 27 2.68 14.56 22.41
N GLN A 28 1.45 14.07 22.50
CA GLN A 28 1.06 12.95 23.33
C GLN A 28 0.40 11.89 22.46
N VAL A 29 0.92 10.67 22.55
CA VAL A 29 0.40 9.51 21.85
C VAL A 29 0.17 8.41 22.87
N ASN A 30 -1.05 7.89 22.91
CA ASN A 30 -1.39 6.75 23.75
C ASN A 30 -1.77 5.58 22.87
N PHE A 31 -1.05 4.47 23.06
CA PHE A 31 -1.34 3.20 22.43
C PHE A 31 -2.04 2.31 23.45
N ASP A 32 -3.23 1.84 23.11
CA ASP A 32 -3.95 0.80 23.84
C ASP A 32 -4.24 -0.34 22.86
N LYS A 33 -4.59 -1.51 23.39
CA LYS A 33 -4.73 -2.75 22.63
C LYS A 33 -5.71 -2.62 21.46
N SER A 34 -6.81 -1.89 21.64
CA SER A 34 -7.85 -1.68 20.63
C SER A 34 -8.21 -0.21 20.41
N LYS A 35 -7.46 0.70 21.03
CA LYS A 35 -7.71 2.15 20.96
C LYS A 35 -6.42 2.90 20.75
N PHE A 36 -6.53 4.00 20.02
CA PHE A 36 -5.42 4.92 19.79
C PHE A 36 -5.90 6.34 20.04
N SER A 37 -5.07 7.15 20.69
CA SER A 37 -5.32 8.59 20.82
C SER A 37 -4.06 9.42 20.60
N PHE A 38 -4.24 10.54 19.92
CA PHE A 38 -3.22 11.54 19.62
C PHE A 38 -3.69 12.91 20.06
N SER A 39 -2.80 13.70 20.65
CA SER A 39 -3.03 15.13 20.87
C SER A 39 -1.74 15.91 20.79
N CYS A 40 -1.84 17.17 20.38
CA CYS A 40 -0.72 18.12 20.37
C CYS A 40 -1.23 19.56 20.34
N VAL A 41 -0.30 20.51 20.41
CA VAL A 41 -0.51 21.94 20.20
C VAL A 41 0.24 22.36 18.94
N SER A 42 -0.31 23.26 18.12
CA SER A 42 0.37 23.73 16.90
C SER A 42 0.32 25.24 16.74
N GLY A 43 1.33 25.80 16.09
CA GLY A 43 1.40 27.21 15.71
C GLY A 43 1.67 28.17 16.88
N THR A 44 1.56 29.47 16.62
CA THR A 44 1.69 30.53 17.63
C THR A 44 0.42 30.77 18.43
N ASP A 45 -0.72 30.36 17.90
CA ASP A 45 -2.04 30.53 18.51
C ASP A 45 -2.42 29.38 19.46
N ASP A 46 -1.47 28.48 19.74
CA ASP A 46 -1.63 27.30 20.59
C ASP A 46 -2.90 26.48 20.25
N ILE A 47 -3.10 26.23 18.96
CA ILE A 47 -4.25 25.46 18.46
C ILE A 47 -4.12 24.01 18.95
N LYS A 48 -5.10 23.56 19.74
CA LYS A 48 -5.12 22.22 20.32
C LYS A 48 -5.77 21.21 19.36
N HIS A 49 -5.01 20.16 19.04
CA HIS A 49 -5.47 19.03 18.24
C HIS A 49 -5.73 17.79 19.10
N GLN A 50 -6.78 17.05 18.78
CA GLN A 50 -7.09 15.78 19.43
C GLN A 50 -7.81 14.81 18.48
N ASN A 51 -7.30 13.59 18.41
CA ASN A 51 -7.86 12.50 17.63
C ASN A 51 -7.95 11.26 18.52
N ALA A 52 -9.04 10.50 18.38
CA ALA A 52 -9.21 9.21 19.03
C ALA A 52 -9.92 8.25 18.08
N VAL A 53 -9.50 6.98 18.10
CA VAL A 53 -10.08 5.94 17.25
C VAL A 53 -10.10 4.60 17.97
N GLU A 54 -11.22 3.89 17.83
CA GLU A 54 -11.27 2.45 18.10
C GLU A 54 -10.77 1.72 16.85
N LEU A 55 -9.72 0.92 17.02
CA LEU A 55 -9.00 0.28 15.92
C LEU A 55 -9.76 -0.93 15.37
N PHE A 56 -9.57 -1.19 14.07
CA PHE A 56 -10.16 -2.35 13.40
C PHE A 56 -9.71 -3.68 14.00
N GLY A 57 -8.41 -3.79 14.29
CA GLY A 57 -7.81 -4.94 14.95
C GLY A 57 -7.00 -4.52 16.19
N GLU A 58 -6.54 -5.53 16.94
CA GLU A 58 -5.67 -5.29 18.08
C GLU A 58 -4.23 -4.97 17.64
N ILE A 59 -3.55 -4.16 18.45
CA ILE A 59 -2.15 -3.81 18.32
C ILE A 59 -1.37 -4.26 19.55
N ASP A 60 -0.04 -4.32 19.43
CA ASP A 60 0.87 -4.39 20.58
C ASP A 60 1.28 -2.96 20.97
N PRO A 61 0.79 -2.42 22.11
CA PRO A 61 1.13 -1.08 22.53
C PRO A 61 2.61 -0.88 22.85
N LYS A 62 3.33 -1.93 23.27
CA LYS A 62 4.73 -1.83 23.70
C LYS A 62 5.69 -1.70 22.52
N GLU A 63 5.34 -2.35 21.41
CA GLU A 63 6.10 -2.30 20.15
C GLU A 63 5.61 -1.19 19.21
N SER A 64 4.55 -0.47 19.60
CA SER A 64 4.04 0.70 18.88
C SER A 64 4.81 1.95 19.28
N LYS A 65 5.07 2.83 18.30
CA LYS A 65 5.92 4.02 18.50
C LYS A 65 5.48 5.16 17.60
N HIS A 66 5.95 6.36 17.92
CA HIS A 66 5.73 7.54 17.08
C HIS A 66 7.04 8.30 16.83
N ARG A 67 7.05 9.09 15.76
CA ARG A 67 8.14 10.00 15.40
C ARG A 67 7.54 11.35 15.01
N ARG A 68 7.91 12.39 15.74
CA ARG A 68 7.62 13.78 15.41
C ARG A 68 8.66 14.31 14.41
N THR A 69 8.21 15.06 13.43
CA THR A 69 9.02 15.95 12.59
C THR A 69 8.42 17.35 12.61
N ASP A 70 9.05 18.32 11.95
CA ASP A 70 8.48 19.66 11.84
C ASP A 70 7.23 19.71 10.95
N ARG A 71 6.99 18.68 10.12
CA ARG A 71 5.86 18.63 9.17
C ARG A 71 4.68 17.78 9.66
N SER A 72 4.97 16.73 10.42
CA SER A 72 3.96 15.73 10.80
C SER A 72 4.41 14.88 11.97
N VAL A 73 3.45 14.13 12.54
CA VAL A 73 3.71 13.07 13.51
C VAL A 73 3.31 11.74 12.91
N LEU A 74 4.30 10.88 12.66
CA LEU A 74 4.07 9.53 12.15
C LEU A 74 3.99 8.54 13.31
N CYS A 75 2.87 7.82 13.42
CA CYS A 75 2.66 6.73 14.35
C CYS A 75 2.78 5.39 13.62
N CYS A 76 3.52 4.45 14.18
CA CYS A 76 3.64 3.07 13.73
C CYS A 76 3.05 2.16 14.80
N LEU A 77 1.95 1.50 14.46
CA LEU A 77 1.20 0.60 15.33
C LEU A 77 1.57 -0.83 14.95
N ARG A 78 2.20 -1.57 15.86
CA ARG A 78 2.52 -2.99 15.65
C ARG A 78 1.24 -3.80 15.70
N LYS A 79 0.88 -4.52 14.64
CA LYS A 79 -0.30 -5.40 14.66
C LYS A 79 -0.08 -6.53 15.67
N ALA A 80 -1.11 -6.84 16.47
CA ALA A 80 -1.06 -8.01 17.35
C ALA A 80 -1.11 -9.33 16.56
N GLU A 81 -1.78 -9.31 15.40
CA GLU A 81 -1.87 -10.41 14.45
C GLU A 81 -1.23 -9.97 13.11
N PRO A 82 0.07 -10.26 12.89
CA PRO A 82 0.74 -10.01 11.63
C PRO A 82 0.11 -10.80 10.47
N GLY A 83 0.26 -10.32 9.24
CA GLY A 83 -0.27 -10.99 8.05
C GLY A 83 -1.75 -10.73 7.75
N LYS A 84 -2.45 -9.98 8.59
CA LYS A 84 -3.87 -9.65 8.39
C LYS A 84 -4.06 -8.27 7.80
N SER A 85 -4.67 -8.16 6.61
CA SER A 85 -5.02 -6.85 6.05
C SER A 85 -6.09 -6.14 6.85
N TRP A 86 -5.92 -4.82 6.96
CA TRP A 86 -6.89 -3.94 7.56
C TRP A 86 -7.66 -3.23 6.44
N PRO A 87 -8.93 -3.58 6.18
CA PRO A 87 -9.74 -2.92 5.15
C PRO A 87 -10.14 -1.48 5.55
N ARG A 88 -9.92 -1.12 6.81
CA ARG A 88 -10.15 0.20 7.40
C ARG A 88 -9.34 0.32 8.69
N LEU A 89 -9.03 1.55 9.11
CA LEU A 89 -8.38 1.79 10.40
C LEU A 89 -9.32 1.60 11.60
N THR A 90 -10.59 1.95 11.41
CA THR A 90 -11.61 2.03 12.48
C THR A 90 -12.36 0.72 12.67
N LYS A 91 -12.76 0.41 13.90
CA LYS A 91 -13.66 -0.72 14.21
C LYS A 91 -14.98 -0.62 13.44
N ASP A 92 -15.64 0.53 13.58
CA ASP A 92 -16.90 0.82 12.92
C ASP A 92 -16.70 1.26 11.47
N LYS A 93 -17.71 1.04 10.63
CA LYS A 93 -17.73 1.48 9.22
C LYS A 93 -18.06 2.97 9.05
N ALA A 94 -18.37 3.67 10.14
CA ALA A 94 -18.70 5.09 10.11
C ALA A 94 -17.51 5.90 9.57
N LYS A 95 -17.78 6.80 8.62
CA LYS A 95 -16.74 7.60 7.99
C LYS A 95 -16.18 8.61 8.99
N CYS A 96 -14.87 8.58 9.17
CA CYS A 96 -14.15 9.52 10.01
C CYS A 96 -13.68 10.71 9.14
N ASN A 97 -14.21 11.91 9.38
CA ASN A 97 -14.02 13.07 8.49
C ASN A 97 -12.58 13.60 8.43
N TRP A 98 -11.77 13.33 9.46
CA TRP A 98 -10.38 13.75 9.53
C TRP A 98 -9.38 12.70 9.01
N LEU A 99 -9.85 11.49 8.67
CA LEU A 99 -9.00 10.36 8.29
C LEU A 99 -9.18 10.02 6.81
N SER A 100 -8.07 9.81 6.11
CA SER A 100 -8.03 9.40 4.70
C SER A 100 -6.96 8.35 4.45
N VAL A 101 -7.05 7.63 3.33
CA VAL A 101 -6.01 6.65 2.94
C VAL A 101 -4.79 7.39 2.40
N ASP A 102 -3.60 6.94 2.78
CA ASP A 102 -2.35 7.39 2.21
C ASP A 102 -2.02 6.62 0.92
N PHE A 103 -2.52 7.10 -0.21
CA PHE A 103 -2.27 6.46 -1.50
C PHE A 103 -0.80 6.49 -1.95
N ASN A 104 0.03 7.38 -1.40
CA ASN A 104 1.45 7.42 -1.75
C ASN A 104 2.21 6.24 -1.14
N ASN A 105 1.80 5.83 0.06
CA ASN A 105 2.40 4.71 0.77
C ASN A 105 1.59 3.42 0.68
N TRP A 106 0.35 3.44 0.20
CA TRP A 106 -0.48 2.24 0.08
C TRP A 106 0.14 1.24 -0.91
N LYS A 107 0.08 -0.05 -0.54
CA LYS A 107 0.55 -1.17 -1.35
C LYS A 107 -0.38 -2.35 -1.11
N ASP A 108 -0.67 -3.12 -2.15
CA ASP A 108 -1.30 -4.42 -2.01
C ASP A 108 -0.21 -5.45 -1.66
N TRP A 109 -0.02 -5.70 -0.37
CA TRP A 109 1.05 -6.56 0.15
C TRP A 109 0.56 -7.99 0.44
N GLU A 110 -0.75 -8.26 0.28
CA GLU A 110 -1.30 -9.60 0.44
C GLU A 110 -0.98 -10.50 -0.77
N ASP A 111 -0.87 -9.90 -1.96
CA ASP A 111 -0.57 -10.60 -3.22
C ASP A 111 0.94 -10.74 -3.52
N ASP A 112 1.81 -10.29 -2.61
CA ASP A 112 3.28 -10.49 -2.69
C ASP A 112 3.67 -11.97 -2.37
N SER A 113 2.91 -12.93 -2.90
CA SER A 113 3.25 -14.34 -2.95
C SER A 113 4.23 -14.57 -4.11
N ASP A 114 5.53 -14.56 -3.81
CA ASP A 114 6.60 -15.31 -4.49
C ASP A 114 6.61 -15.40 -6.04
N GLU A 115 6.08 -14.43 -6.79
CA GLU A 115 6.26 -14.35 -8.25
C GLU A 115 7.53 -13.58 -8.65
N ASP A 116 8.65 -13.82 -7.97
CA ASP A 116 9.99 -13.48 -8.48
C ASP A 116 10.57 -14.64 -9.29
N LEU A 117 9.73 -15.33 -10.05
CA LEU A 117 10.19 -15.87 -11.33
C LEU A 117 10.17 -14.70 -12.28
N SER A 118 11.36 -14.20 -12.58
CA SER A 118 11.56 -13.13 -13.54
C SER A 118 10.75 -13.44 -14.80
N SER A 119 10.24 -12.42 -15.50
CA SER A 119 9.48 -12.64 -16.74
C SER A 119 10.24 -13.50 -17.77
N PHE A 120 11.56 -13.65 -17.61
CA PHE A 120 12.42 -14.55 -18.36
C PHE A 120 12.24 -16.04 -17.99
N ASP A 121 12.07 -16.37 -16.71
CA ASP A 121 11.84 -17.75 -16.25
C ASP A 121 10.49 -18.28 -16.72
N LYS A 122 9.43 -17.46 -16.64
CA LYS A 122 8.10 -17.77 -17.20
C LYS A 122 8.15 -17.97 -18.73
N PHE A 123 8.96 -17.18 -19.44
CA PHE A 123 9.17 -17.34 -20.88
C PHE A 123 9.97 -18.61 -21.22
N SER A 124 11.00 -18.95 -20.43
CA SER A 124 11.78 -20.18 -20.58
C SER A 124 10.95 -21.44 -20.34
N GLU A 125 10.05 -21.42 -19.35
CA GLU A 125 9.16 -22.53 -19.04
C GLU A 125 8.10 -22.74 -20.14
N MET A 126 7.60 -21.65 -20.74
CA MET A 126 6.69 -21.69 -21.88
C MET A 126 7.39 -22.20 -23.16
N MET A 127 8.65 -21.80 -23.41
CA MET A 127 9.47 -22.32 -24.51
C MET A 127 9.83 -23.80 -24.32
N ASN A 128 10.20 -24.23 -23.11
CA ASN A 128 10.47 -25.64 -22.81
C ASN A 128 9.23 -26.52 -22.95
N SER A 129 8.04 -25.97 -22.70
CA SER A 129 6.76 -26.67 -22.88
C SER A 129 6.29 -26.75 -24.34
N MET A 130 6.90 -25.98 -25.26
CA MET A 130 6.63 -26.03 -26.71
C MET A 130 7.75 -26.72 -27.51
N GLY A 131 8.84 -27.14 -26.87
CA GLY A 131 10.04 -27.70 -27.52
C GLY A 131 10.15 -29.23 -27.54
N GLY A 132 9.09 -29.96 -27.19
CA GLY A 132 9.09 -31.43 -27.15
C GLY A 132 8.22 -32.04 -28.25
N ASP A 133 8.88 -32.66 -29.22
CA ASP A 133 8.36 -33.65 -30.19
C ASP A 133 7.18 -33.23 -31.09
N ASP A 134 7.51 -32.62 -32.25
CA ASP A 134 7.15 -33.12 -33.59
C ASP A 134 7.54 -32.08 -34.64
N LEU A 135 8.77 -32.19 -35.17
CA LEU A 135 9.17 -31.50 -36.40
C LEU A 135 8.79 -32.43 -37.58
N PRO A 136 7.73 -32.15 -38.36
CA PRO A 136 7.55 -32.82 -39.63
C PRO A 136 8.66 -32.38 -40.59
N ASP A 137 9.28 -33.39 -41.17
CA ASP A 137 10.37 -33.36 -42.15
C ASP A 137 10.14 -32.29 -43.24
N LEU A 138 11.07 -31.35 -43.33
CA LEU A 138 11.10 -30.31 -44.36
C LEU A 138 11.67 -30.94 -45.64
N ASP A 139 10.82 -31.63 -46.41
CA ASP A 139 11.13 -32.06 -47.76
C ASP A 139 10.13 -31.48 -48.78
N GLY A 140 10.68 -30.68 -49.69
CA GLY A 140 10.22 -30.59 -51.07
C GLY A 140 8.94 -29.78 -51.37
N ALA A 141 9.14 -28.56 -51.85
CA ALA A 141 8.72 -28.10 -53.20
C ALA A 141 8.34 -26.61 -53.22
N ASP A 142 9.09 -25.88 -54.04
CA ASP A 142 8.64 -24.80 -54.92
C ASP A 142 7.13 -24.56 -54.96
N ASP A 143 6.71 -23.33 -54.68
CA ASP A 143 6.02 -22.57 -55.73
C ASP A 143 6.15 -21.05 -55.44
N GLU A 144 6.90 -20.40 -56.30
CA GLU A 144 6.94 -18.95 -56.45
C GLU A 144 5.59 -18.46 -56.97
N HIS A 145 4.97 -17.49 -56.32
CA HIS A 145 4.14 -16.51 -57.02
C HIS A 145 4.02 -15.21 -56.20
N GLU A 146 4.79 -14.22 -56.63
CA GLU A 146 4.34 -12.86 -57.03
C GLU A 146 2.94 -12.43 -56.54
N SER A 147 2.64 -11.21 -56.09
CA SER A 147 3.28 -9.89 -56.08
C SER A 147 2.25 -8.89 -55.51
N ALA A 148 2.72 -7.70 -55.11
CA ALA A 148 1.98 -6.41 -55.05
C ALA A 148 0.80 -6.29 -54.06
N ASP A 149 0.48 -5.16 -53.44
CA ASP A 149 0.98 -3.78 -53.43
C ASP A 149 0.39 -3.16 -52.13
N SER A 150 1.18 -2.46 -51.31
CA SER A 150 1.19 -0.99 -51.22
C SER A 150 -0.11 -0.33 -50.73
N ASP A 151 -0.07 0.08 -49.46
CA ASP A 151 -0.35 1.43 -48.93
C ASP A 151 -1.66 2.14 -49.35
N ASP A 152 -2.53 2.47 -48.38
CA ASP A 152 -3.19 3.78 -48.39
C ASP A 152 -3.69 4.21 -46.99
N GLU A 153 -3.29 5.42 -46.65
CA GLU A 153 -3.63 6.17 -45.44
C GLU A 153 -4.57 7.32 -45.82
N SER A 154 -5.43 7.75 -44.88
CA SER A 154 -6.18 9.03 -44.86
C SER A 154 -7.57 9.05 -45.49
N THR A 155 -8.60 9.21 -44.63
CA THR A 155 -9.39 10.45 -44.51
C THR A 155 -10.15 10.45 -43.19
#